data_AF-A0A942ED55-F1
#
_entry.id   AF-A0A942ED55-F1
#
_cell.length_a   1.000
_cell.length_b   1.000
_cell.length_c   1.000
_cell.angle_alpha   90.00
_cell.angle_beta   90.00
_cell.angle_gamma   90.00
#
_symmetry.space_group_name_H-M   'P 1'
#
loop_
_entity.id
_entity.type
_entity.pdbx_description
1 polymer ?
#
loop_
_entity_poly.entity_id
_entity_poly.type
_entity_poly.pdbx_seq_one_letter_code
_entity_poly.pdbx_strand_id
1 'polypeptide(L)'
;MLVHRLTVVPYDPLWRVAYATEAEQIRHILRELLVEVHHIGSTAVDGLCAKPVIDIMPVVTNITSVDQRNLEFEAIGYECMGEFGIP
;
A
#
# COMPACT_ATOMS: atom_id res chain seq x y z
N MET A 1 -17.98 8.09 -17.95
CA MET A 1 -17.62 7.02 -16.99
C MET A 1 -16.73 6.02 -17.71
N LEU A 2 -15.45 5.96 -17.35
CA LEU A 2 -14.58 4.88 -17.81
C LEU A 2 -14.93 3.63 -16.99
N VAL A 3 -15.38 2.57 -17.67
CA VAL A 3 -15.62 1.27 -17.04
C VAL A 3 -14.25 0.62 -16.84
N HIS A 4 -13.72 0.64 -15.61
CA HIS A 4 -12.48 -0.05 -15.29
C HIS A 4 -12.76 -1.56 -15.26
N ARG A 5 -12.23 -2.30 -16.24
CA ARG A 5 -12.44 -3.75 -16.34
C ARG A 5 -11.62 -4.43 -15.25
N LEU A 6 -12.28 -4.78 -14.16
CA LEU A 6 -11.70 -5.57 -13.09
C LEU A 6 -11.37 -6.96 -13.61
N THR A 7 -10.08 -7.30 -13.64
CA THR A 7 -9.59 -8.62 -14.07
C THR A 7 -8.89 -9.28 -12.90
N VAL A 8 -9.23 -10.54 -12.64
CA VAL A 8 -8.54 -11.40 -11.68
C VAL A 8 -7.58 -12.28 -12.47
N VAL A 9 -6.33 -12.32 -12.05
CA VAL A 9 -5.24 -13.05 -12.74
C VAL A 9 -4.66 -14.14 -11.82
N PRO A 10 -4.01 -15.17 -12.37
CA PRO A 10 -3.23 -16.11 -11.58
C PRO A 10 -2.18 -15.41 -10.73
N TYR A 11 -1.78 -16.05 -9.64
CA TYR A 11 -0.71 -15.54 -8.78
C TYR A 11 0.55 -15.19 -9.57
N ASP A 12 1.09 -14.00 -9.33
CA ASP A 12 2.36 -13.55 -9.88
C ASP A 12 3.40 -13.41 -8.75
N PRO A 13 4.51 -14.18 -8.76
CA PRO A 13 5.55 -14.06 -7.73
C PRO A 13 6.19 -12.66 -7.69
N LEU A 14 6.08 -11.87 -8.75
CA LEU A 14 6.57 -10.49 -8.78
C LEU A 14 5.79 -9.55 -7.85
N TRP A 15 4.60 -9.94 -7.38
CA TRP A 15 3.87 -9.15 -6.37
C TRP A 15 4.65 -8.99 -5.06
N ARG A 16 5.46 -9.98 -4.67
CA ARG A 16 6.35 -9.85 -3.51
C ARG A 16 7.44 -8.80 -3.74
N VAL A 17 7.95 -8.69 -4.96
CA VAL A 17 8.97 -7.70 -5.34
C VAL A 17 8.36 -6.31 -5.41
N ALA A 18 7.15 -6.19 -5.97
CA ALA A 18 6.40 -4.94 -6.01
C ALA A 18 6.10 -4.42 -4.60
N TYR A 19 5.61 -5.29 -3.71
CA TYR A 19 5.44 -4.98 -2.30
C TYR A 19 6.75 -4.53 -1.65
N ALA A 20 7.84 -5.28 -1.80
CA ALA A 20 9.11 -4.94 -1.15
C ALA A 20 9.63 -3.57 -1.61
N THR A 21 9.50 -3.26 -2.90
CA THR A 21 9.91 -1.97 -3.46
C THR A 21 9.09 -0.83 -2.86
N GLU A 22 7.77 -0.96 -2.80
CA GLU A 22 6.89 0.08 -2.28
C GLU A 22 6.99 0.23 -0.76
N ALA A 23 7.16 -0.89 -0.05
CA ALA A 23 7.37 -0.89 1.40
C ALA A 23 8.61 -0.10 1.80
N GLU A 24 9.70 -0.16 1.03
CA GLU A 24 10.89 0.66 1.30
C GLU A 24 10.65 2.16 1.11
N GLN A 25 9.84 2.56 0.12
CA GLN A 25 9.44 3.95 -0.06
C GLN A 25 8.62 4.45 1.14
N ILE A 26 7.65 3.64 1.59
CA ILE A 26 6.83 3.93 2.76
C ILE A 26 7.71 4.02 4.03
N ARG A 27 8.70 3.14 4.21
CA ARG A 27 9.68 3.23 5.32
C ARG A 27 10.43 4.55 5.29
N HIS A 28 10.86 4.99 4.11
CA HIS A 28 11.61 6.24 3.97
C HIS A 28 10.79 7.49 4.30
N ILE A 29 9.49 7.47 3.98
CA ILE A 29 8.57 8.58 4.25
C ILE A 29 8.16 8.61 5.73
N LEU A 30 7.76 7.46 6.29
CA LEU A 30 7.20 7.40 7.64
C LEU A 30 8.27 7.40 8.74
N ARG A 31 9.49 6.90 8.46
CA ARG A 31 10.67 6.99 9.34
C ARG A 31 10.36 6.57 10.78
N GLU A 32 10.53 7.49 11.73
CA GLU A 32 10.30 7.28 13.17
C GLU A 32 8.83 7.00 13.54
N LEU A 33 7.88 7.35 12.67
CA LEU A 33 6.48 7.03 12.88
C LEU A 33 6.19 5.55 12.65
N LEU A 34 6.99 4.87 11.81
CA LEU A 34 6.72 3.50 11.39
C LEU A 34 7.19 2.49 12.45
N VAL A 35 6.27 1.62 12.85
CA VAL A 35 6.52 0.45 13.70
C VAL A 35 6.83 -0.76 12.81
N GLU A 36 5.91 -1.09 11.91
CA GLU A 36 6.01 -2.23 10.99
C GLU A 36 5.29 -1.91 9.67
N VAL A 37 5.54 -2.70 8.63
CA VAL A 37 4.80 -2.62 7.36
C VAL A 37 4.57 -4.03 6.84
N HIS A 38 3.33 -4.34 6.44
CA HIS A 38 2.93 -5.67 6.03
C HIS A 38 2.37 -5.68 4.61
N HIS A 39 2.66 -6.77 3.88
CA HIS A 39 1.93 -7.12 2.66
C HIS A 39 0.64 -7.81 3.08
N ILE A 40 -0.50 -7.22 2.75
CA ILE A 40 -1.83 -7.78 3.06
C ILE A 40 -2.63 -8.01 1.78
N GLY A 41 -3.88 -8.46 1.92
CA GLY A 41 -4.75 -8.71 0.79
C GLY A 41 -4.40 -10.00 0.03
N SER A 42 -5.09 -10.24 -1.09
CA SER A 42 -4.96 -11.49 -1.84
C SER A 42 -3.60 -11.64 -2.53
N THR A 43 -2.95 -10.54 -2.92
CA THR A 43 -1.63 -10.59 -3.57
C THR A 43 -0.50 -11.00 -2.63
N ALA A 44 -0.74 -10.99 -1.31
CA ALA A 44 0.19 -11.50 -0.30
C ALA A 44 0.13 -13.03 -0.12
N VAL A 45 -0.86 -13.71 -0.72
CA VAL A 45 -1.08 -15.16 -0.54
C VAL A 45 -0.57 -15.93 -1.76
N ASP A 46 0.44 -16.76 -1.53
CA ASP A 46 1.06 -17.55 -2.58
C ASP A 46 0.06 -18.49 -3.28
N GLY A 47 0.05 -18.43 -4.62
CA GLY A 47 -0.82 -19.27 -5.44
C GLY A 47 -2.27 -18.80 -5.53
N LEU A 48 -2.66 -17.72 -4.84
CA LEU A 48 -4.02 -17.18 -4.91
C LEU A 48 -4.21 -16.27 -6.13
N CYS A 49 -5.25 -16.52 -6.92
CA CYS A 49 -5.67 -15.59 -7.97
C CYS A 49 -6.19 -14.29 -7.36
N ALA A 50 -5.76 -13.15 -7.88
CA ALA A 50 -6.10 -11.85 -7.31
C ALA A 50 -6.25 -10.78 -8.41
N LYS A 51 -6.83 -9.64 -8.03
CA LYS A 51 -6.61 -8.41 -8.80
C LYS A 51 -5.14 -8.01 -8.65
N PRO A 52 -4.46 -7.53 -9.70
CA PRO A 52 -3.04 -7.14 -9.62
C PRO A 52 -2.89 -5.78 -8.94
N VAL A 53 -3.30 -5.68 -7.67
CA VAL A 53 -3.20 -4.51 -6.81
C VAL A 53 -2.53 -4.95 -5.52
N ILE A 54 -1.48 -4.23 -5.11
CA ILE A 54 -0.74 -4.53 -3.88
C ILE A 54 -1.37 -3.76 -2.73
N ASP A 55 -1.87 -4.48 -1.73
CA ASP A 55 -2.41 -3.90 -0.50
C ASP A 55 -1.31 -3.88 0.57
N ILE A 56 -1.03 -2.70 1.15
CA ILE A 56 0.05 -2.49 2.10
C ILE A 56 -0.52 -1.89 3.39
N MET A 57 -0.11 -2.42 4.54
CA MET A 57 -0.53 -1.95 5.85
C MET A 57 0.68 -1.47 6.67
N PRO A 58 0.96 -0.15 6.69
CA PRO A 58 1.90 0.45 7.62
C PRO A 58 1.27 0.54 9.02
N VAL A 59 1.98 0.07 10.04
CA VAL A 59 1.62 0.25 11.45
C VAL A 59 2.44 1.41 11.98
N VAL A 60 1.78 2.42 12.53
CA VAL A 60 2.43 3.65 12.99
C VAL A 60 2.20 3.91 14.47
N THR A 61 3.12 4.65 15.09
CA THR A 61 3.03 5.03 16.51
C THR A 61 1.92 6.05 16.78
N ASN A 62 1.62 6.91 15.80
CA ASN A 62 0.52 7.87 15.87
C ASN A 62 -0.08 8.13 14.49
N ILE A 63 -1.32 7.68 14.28
CA ILE A 63 -2.04 7.83 13.00
C ILE A 63 -2.26 9.30 12.61
N THR A 64 -2.50 10.18 13.58
CA THR A 64 -2.74 11.62 13.32
C THR A 64 -1.49 12.35 12.83
N SER A 65 -0.30 11.76 12.98
CA SER A 65 0.96 12.31 12.47
C SER A 65 1.24 11.91 11.02
N VAL A 66 0.50 10.95 10.46
CA VAL A 66 0.71 10.49 9.08
C VAL A 66 0.36 11.57 8.07
N ASP A 67 -0.69 12.36 8.32
CA ASP A 67 -1.12 13.45 7.42
C ASP A 67 -0.03 14.51 7.19
N GLN A 68 0.91 14.65 8.13
CA GLN A 68 2.06 15.55 8.00
C GLN A 68 3.04 15.08 6.91
N ARG A 69 2.92 13.85 6.44
CA ARG A 69 3.72 13.22 5.40
C ARG A 69 3.02 13.20 4.02
N ASN A 70 1.82 13.76 3.90
CA ASN A 70 1.05 13.71 2.65
C ASN A 70 1.81 14.25 1.44
N LEU A 71 2.52 15.38 1.58
CA LEU A 71 3.33 15.94 0.49
C LEU A 71 4.47 14.99 0.04
N GLU A 72 5.03 14.21 0.96
CA GLU A 72 6.08 13.23 0.64
C GLU A 72 5.48 12.02 -0.11
N PHE A 73 4.29 11.57 0.28
CA PHE A 73 3.53 10.54 -0.43
C PHE A 73 3.08 10.98 -1.82
N GLU A 74 2.53 12.19 -1.93
CA GLU A 74 2.12 12.78 -3.21
C GLU A 74 3.30 12.95 -4.16
N ALA A 75 4.50 13.29 -3.63
CA ALA A 75 5.71 13.42 -4.43
C ALA A 75 6.17 12.11 -5.09
N ILE A 76 5.76 10.94 -4.57
CA ILE A 76 6.03 9.64 -5.19
C ILE A 76 4.80 9.06 -5.93
N GLY A 77 3.71 9.83 -6.04
CA GLY A 77 2.55 9.50 -6.86
C GLY A 77 1.35 8.92 -6.12
N TYR A 78 1.32 8.94 -4.78
CA TYR A 78 0.12 8.60 -4.02
C TYR A 78 -0.93 9.70 -4.08
N GLU A 79 -2.20 9.29 -3.99
CA GLU A 79 -3.31 10.16 -3.65
C GLU A 79 -3.66 9.95 -2.17
N CYS A 80 -3.56 11.00 -1.35
CA CYS A 80 -3.82 10.91 0.09
C CYS A 80 -5.32 11.05 0.37
N MET A 81 -5.98 9.95 0.73
CA MET A 81 -7.44 9.88 0.89
C MET A 81 -7.95 10.08 2.33
N GLY A 82 -7.04 10.26 3.29
CA GLY A 82 -7.36 10.30 4.72
C GLY A 82 -8.05 9.01 5.20
N GLU A 83 -9.00 9.13 6.13
CA GLU A 83 -9.77 8.02 6.69
C GLU A 83 -10.58 7.23 5.63
N PHE A 84 -11.01 7.89 4.55
CA PHE A 84 -11.80 7.28 3.47
C PHE A 84 -12.97 6.38 3.95
N GLY A 85 -13.64 6.80 5.02
CA GLY A 85 -14.78 6.09 5.62
C GLY A 85 -14.41 5.02 6.66
N ILE A 86 -13.15 4.98 7.11
CA ILE A 86 -12.65 4.08 8.14
C ILE A 86 -12.05 4.91 9.30
N PRO A 87 -12.63 4.84 10.51
CA PRO A 87 -12.16 5.59 11.68
C PRO A 87 -10.91 4.97 12.34
#